data_AF-H5SMU6-F1
#
_entry.id   AF-H5SMU6-F1
#
_cell.length_a   1.000
_cell.length_b   1.000
_cell.length_c   1.000
_cell.angle_alpha   90.00
_cell.angle_beta   90.00
_cell.angle_gamma   90.00
#
_symmetry.space_group_name_H-M   'P 1'
#
loop_
_entity.id
_entity.type
_entity.pdbx_description
1 polymer ?
#
loop_
_entity_poly.entity_id
_entity_poly.type
_entity_poly.pdbx_seq_one_letter_code
_entity_poly.pdbx_strand_id
1 'polypeptide(L)'
;MSKVDSSVDIHDLAQLVRELAEAQKRTEQKFEELAEAQKRTERKFEELAEAQKRREEHASRLEIALAELAEAQKRTEQRLNELAEAQKRTEQRLNELAEAQKRTEQRLNELAEAQKRTEERVSRLEIALAELAEAQKRTEQRLNELAEAQKRTEERVSRLEIALAELAEAQKRTEQRVEELAEAQKRTEQRVEELAEAQKRTEQRLNELAEAQKRTDQRVDDLARAVGKLTDLLGSSLEDEAGSVAEAVFRKKGYRILQKAVMLRFDGEIDVAFPVEDAQGRRYWVLLESKTRLGQGDVHKWSNRIRSKGYLNDLQRAGVHPPYLVYMYGIRVDYAAYEALQQAGIGLMKGEGEIFPPGLISE
;
A
#
# COMPACT_ATOMS: atom_id res chain seq x y z
N MET A 1 -6.36 220.12 -101.12
CA MET A 1 -7.83 220.00 -101.00
C MET A 1 -8.10 218.74 -100.15
N SER A 2 -8.40 218.83 -98.85
CA SER A 2 -9.56 219.46 -98.18
C SER A 2 -10.79 218.54 -98.28
N LYS A 3 -11.55 218.15 -97.24
CA LYS A 3 -11.65 218.57 -95.82
C LYS A 3 -12.45 217.49 -95.06
N VAL A 4 -12.19 217.40 -93.76
CA VAL A 4 -12.89 216.64 -92.71
C VAL A 4 -14.19 217.35 -92.29
N ASP A 5 -15.21 216.61 -91.85
CA ASP A 5 -16.08 216.99 -90.69
C ASP A 5 -16.88 215.75 -90.22
N SER A 6 -16.59 215.09 -89.08
CA SER A 6 -16.85 215.38 -87.65
C SER A 6 -18.28 215.71 -87.22
N SER A 7 -18.98 214.69 -86.68
CA SER A 7 -19.84 214.79 -85.49
C SER A 7 -20.18 213.38 -84.97
N VAL A 8 -19.60 213.00 -83.83
CA VAL A 8 -19.95 211.82 -83.04
C VAL A 8 -20.93 212.29 -81.97
N ASP A 9 -22.13 211.71 -81.93
CA ASP A 9 -23.13 212.03 -80.93
C ASP A 9 -22.96 211.12 -79.70
N ILE A 10 -23.00 211.70 -78.50
CA ILE A 10 -22.63 211.09 -77.20
C ILE A 10 -23.59 209.95 -76.79
N HIS A 11 -24.71 209.78 -77.50
CA HIS A 11 -25.67 208.70 -77.30
C HIS A 11 -25.14 207.31 -77.71
N ASP A 12 -24.22 207.23 -78.69
CA ASP A 12 -23.64 205.97 -79.20
C ASP A 12 -22.70 205.27 -78.19
N LEU A 13 -22.07 206.01 -77.27
CA LEU A 13 -21.16 205.42 -76.27
C LEU A 13 -21.90 204.87 -75.04
N ALA A 14 -23.00 205.49 -74.62
CA ALA A 14 -23.71 205.10 -73.40
C ALA A 14 -24.51 203.79 -73.56
N GLN A 15 -24.89 203.43 -74.79
CA GLN A 15 -25.64 202.21 -75.09
C GLN A 15 -24.69 201.00 -75.22
N LEU A 16 -23.55 201.17 -75.91
CA LEU A 16 -22.50 200.15 -76.00
C LEU A 16 -21.91 199.77 -74.63
N VAL A 17 -21.71 200.73 -73.73
CA VAL A 17 -21.23 200.45 -72.36
C VAL A 17 -22.26 199.63 -71.56
N ARG A 18 -23.56 199.85 -71.79
CA ARG A 18 -24.64 199.08 -71.15
C ARG A 18 -24.68 197.64 -71.66
N GLU A 19 -24.58 197.46 -72.98
CA GLU A 19 -24.53 196.13 -73.60
C GLU A 19 -23.26 195.36 -73.21
N LEU A 20 -22.11 196.04 -73.08
CA LEU A 20 -20.87 195.41 -72.61
C LEU A 20 -20.98 194.97 -71.14
N ALA A 21 -21.60 195.78 -70.27
CA ALA A 21 -21.82 195.44 -68.87
C ALA A 21 -22.77 194.24 -68.71
N GLU A 22 -23.83 194.16 -69.52
CA GLU A 22 -24.73 193.01 -69.55
C GLU A 22 -24.04 191.75 -70.09
N ALA A 23 -23.22 191.88 -71.14
CA ALA A 23 -22.41 190.77 -71.65
C ALA A 23 -21.41 190.27 -70.61
N GLN A 24 -20.76 191.19 -69.88
CA GLN A 24 -19.78 190.89 -68.83
C GLN A 24 -20.42 190.14 -67.65
N LYS A 25 -21.61 190.58 -67.22
CA LYS A 25 -22.41 189.90 -66.18
C LYS A 25 -22.85 188.50 -66.62
N ARG A 26 -23.18 188.33 -67.91
CA ARG A 26 -23.58 187.03 -68.47
C ARG A 26 -22.39 186.06 -68.60
N THR A 27 -21.18 186.58 -68.84
CA THR A 27 -19.95 185.77 -68.78
C THR A 27 -19.57 185.41 -67.36
N GLU A 28 -19.74 186.30 -66.37
CA GLU A 28 -19.53 185.98 -64.96
C GLU A 28 -20.47 184.86 -64.50
N GLN A 29 -21.77 184.96 -64.80
CA GLN A 29 -22.74 183.90 -64.47
C GLN A 29 -22.38 182.55 -65.11
N LYS A 30 -21.95 182.54 -66.38
CA LYS A 30 -21.52 181.31 -67.04
C LYS A 30 -20.25 180.72 -66.44
N PHE A 31 -19.33 181.56 -65.98
CA PHE A 31 -18.14 181.11 -65.26
C PHE A 31 -18.50 180.50 -63.90
N GLU A 32 -19.50 181.07 -63.23
CA GLU A 32 -20.01 180.58 -61.95
C GLU A 32 -20.73 179.23 -62.12
N GLU A 33 -21.58 179.09 -63.15
CA GLU A 33 -22.21 177.81 -63.52
C GLU A 33 -21.19 176.73 -63.90
N LEU A 34 -20.14 177.10 -64.65
CA LEU A 34 -19.04 176.18 -65.00
C LEU A 34 -18.23 175.76 -63.77
N ALA A 35 -17.97 176.68 -62.84
CA ALA A 35 -17.28 176.38 -61.60
C ALA A 35 -18.11 175.42 -60.72
N GLU A 36 -19.42 175.61 -60.63
CA GLU A 36 -20.32 174.68 -59.93
C GLU A 36 -20.40 173.31 -60.62
N ALA A 37 -20.49 173.28 -61.95
CA ALA A 37 -20.47 172.05 -62.72
C ALA A 37 -19.16 171.28 -62.53
N GLN A 38 -18.03 171.99 -62.55
CA GLN A 38 -16.70 171.44 -62.33
C GLN A 38 -16.57 170.84 -60.92
N LYS A 39 -17.03 171.57 -59.89
CA LYS A 39 -17.06 171.09 -58.50
C LYS A 39 -17.96 169.86 -58.32
N ARG A 40 -19.05 169.76 -59.09
CA ARG A 40 -19.95 168.59 -59.09
C ARG A 40 -19.32 167.38 -59.78
N THR A 41 -18.55 167.59 -60.85
CA THR A 41 -17.75 166.52 -61.46
C THR A 41 -16.61 166.06 -60.57
N GLU A 42 -15.92 166.98 -59.89
CA GLU A 42 -14.88 166.64 -58.91
C GLU A 42 -15.44 165.74 -57.80
N ARG A 43 -16.59 166.11 -57.22
CA ARG A 43 -17.29 165.26 -56.24
C ARG A 43 -17.67 163.88 -56.78
N LYS A 44 -18.18 163.80 -58.01
CA LYS A 44 -18.50 162.50 -58.63
C LYS A 44 -17.25 161.65 -58.88
N PHE A 45 -16.13 162.28 -59.24
CA PHE A 45 -14.85 161.59 -59.38
C PHE A 45 -14.35 161.08 -58.02
N GLU A 46 -14.50 161.85 -56.94
CA GLU A 46 -14.20 161.40 -55.58
C GLU A 46 -15.09 160.22 -55.16
N GLU A 47 -16.41 160.30 -55.37
CA GLU A 47 -17.35 159.20 -55.06
C GLU A 47 -17.04 157.94 -55.86
N LEU A 48 -16.69 158.07 -57.14
CA LEU A 48 -16.28 156.95 -57.99
C LEU A 48 -14.93 156.36 -57.54
N ALA A 49 -13.98 157.19 -57.13
CA ALA A 49 -12.71 156.74 -56.59
C ALA A 49 -12.90 155.96 -55.28
N GLU A 50 -13.77 156.43 -54.38
CA GLU A 50 -14.12 155.70 -53.16
C GLU A 50 -14.86 154.40 -53.44
N ALA A 51 -15.81 154.39 -54.37
CA ALA A 51 -16.52 153.18 -54.77
C ALA A 51 -15.58 152.14 -55.40
N GLN A 52 -14.62 152.61 -56.20
CA GLN A 52 -13.60 151.76 -56.80
C GLN A 52 -12.67 151.17 -55.73
N LYS A 53 -12.22 151.98 -54.77
CA LYS A 53 -11.42 151.50 -53.63
C LYS A 53 -12.16 150.44 -52.82
N ARG A 54 -13.45 150.65 -52.50
CA ARG A 54 -14.27 149.64 -51.79
C ARG A 54 -14.42 148.35 -52.57
N ARG A 55 -14.51 148.43 -53.90
CA ARG A 55 -14.59 147.26 -54.76
C ARG A 55 -13.27 146.50 -54.79
N GLU A 56 -12.14 147.20 -54.86
CA GLU A 56 -10.81 146.61 -54.75
C GLU A 56 -10.62 145.93 -53.39
N GLU A 57 -11.01 146.59 -52.29
CA GLU A 57 -10.98 145.99 -50.95
C GLU A 57 -11.88 144.75 -50.84
N HIS A 58 -13.07 144.76 -51.44
CA HIS A 58 -13.95 143.59 -51.48
C HIS A 58 -13.38 142.46 -52.34
N ALA A 59 -12.78 142.78 -53.49
CA ALA A 59 -12.09 141.81 -54.33
C ALA A 59 -10.94 141.14 -53.57
N SER A 60 -10.11 141.90 -52.86
CA SER A 60 -9.05 141.33 -52.02
C SER A 60 -9.59 140.44 -50.90
N ARG A 61 -10.72 140.78 -50.28
CA ARG A 61 -11.38 139.92 -49.28
C ARG A 61 -11.90 138.62 -49.89
N LEU A 62 -12.47 138.68 -51.09
CA LEU A 62 -12.92 137.49 -51.82
C LEU A 62 -11.75 136.59 -52.22
N GLU A 63 -10.64 137.17 -52.67
CA GLU A 63 -9.42 136.42 -52.96
C GLU A 63 -8.89 135.67 -51.73
N ILE A 64 -8.87 136.34 -50.57
CA ILE A 64 -8.48 135.70 -49.29
C ILE A 64 -9.45 134.57 -48.93
N ALA A 65 -10.77 134.81 -48.98
CA ALA A 65 -11.77 133.79 -48.66
C ALA A 65 -11.72 132.58 -49.62
N LEU A 66 -11.46 132.82 -50.90
CA LEU A 66 -11.26 131.76 -51.90
C LEU A 66 -9.98 130.95 -51.60
N ALA A 67 -8.90 131.61 -51.18
CA ALA A 67 -7.68 130.93 -50.77
C ALA A 67 -7.89 130.07 -49.52
N GLU A 68 -8.60 130.58 -48.50
CA GLU A 68 -8.95 129.84 -47.29
C GLU A 68 -9.86 128.64 -47.60
N LEU A 69 -10.84 128.80 -48.49
CA LEU A 69 -11.71 127.70 -48.91
C LEU A 69 -10.93 126.63 -49.68
N ALA A 70 -10.02 127.03 -50.57
CA ALA A 70 -9.15 126.10 -51.29
C ALA A 70 -8.25 125.31 -50.33
N GLU A 71 -7.72 125.97 -49.29
CA GLU A 71 -6.93 125.30 -48.25
C GLU A 71 -7.79 124.33 -47.41
N ALA A 72 -9.00 124.75 -47.02
CA ALA A 72 -9.95 123.89 -46.31
C ALA A 72 -10.38 122.68 -47.15
N GLN A 73 -10.58 122.86 -48.46
CA GLN A 73 -10.86 121.78 -49.39
C GLN A 73 -9.68 120.81 -49.47
N LYS A 74 -8.45 121.30 -49.65
CA LYS A 74 -7.24 120.47 -49.66
C LYS A 74 -7.08 119.67 -48.36
N ARG A 75 -7.36 120.28 -47.20
CA ARG A 75 -7.34 119.59 -45.90
C ARG A 75 -8.42 118.51 -45.79
N THR A 76 -9.58 118.74 -46.39
CA THR A 76 -10.67 117.76 -46.43
C THR A 76 -10.33 116.60 -47.35
N GLU A 77 -9.76 116.86 -48.52
CA GLU A 77 -9.25 115.83 -49.43
C GLU A 77 -8.16 114.98 -48.75
N GLN A 78 -7.25 115.60 -48.01
CA GLN A 78 -6.25 114.88 -47.20
C GLN A 78 -6.90 113.97 -46.15
N ARG A 79 -7.88 114.46 -45.39
CA ARG A 79 -8.60 113.65 -44.39
C ARG A 79 -9.40 112.50 -45.00
N LEU A 80 -10.00 112.73 -46.18
CA LEU A 80 -10.69 111.66 -46.90
C LEU A 80 -9.72 110.58 -47.38
N ASN A 81 -8.52 110.96 -47.83
CA ASN A 81 -7.48 110.01 -48.19
C ASN A 81 -6.99 109.21 -46.96
N GLU A 82 -6.73 109.87 -45.84
CA GLU A 82 -6.36 109.21 -44.57
C GLU A 82 -7.45 108.24 -44.09
N LEU A 83 -8.73 108.62 -44.21
CA LEU A 83 -9.86 107.76 -43.84
C LEU A 83 -9.97 106.55 -44.77
N ALA A 84 -9.77 106.73 -46.08
CA ALA A 84 -9.77 105.64 -47.05
C ALA A 84 -8.63 104.64 -46.77
N GLU A 85 -7.44 105.13 -46.42
CA GLU A 85 -6.33 104.28 -46.00
C GLU A 85 -6.62 103.53 -44.70
N ALA A 86 -7.19 104.21 -43.70
CA ALA A 86 -7.61 103.59 -42.44
C ALA A 86 -8.69 102.53 -42.65
N GLN A 87 -9.65 102.77 -43.55
CA GLN A 87 -10.68 101.81 -43.93
C GLN A 87 -10.04 100.58 -44.59
N LYS A 88 -9.16 100.77 -45.57
CA LYS A 88 -8.43 99.68 -46.24
C LYS A 88 -7.63 98.83 -45.24
N ARG A 89 -6.97 99.48 -44.27
CA ARG A 89 -6.24 98.78 -43.19
C ARG A 89 -7.18 97.99 -42.28
N THR A 90 -8.38 98.51 -42.03
CA THR A 90 -9.40 97.83 -41.23
C THR A 90 -9.96 96.62 -41.97
N GLU A 91 -10.26 96.74 -43.26
CA GLU A 91 -10.67 95.63 -44.12
C GLU A 91 -9.61 94.52 -44.15
N GLN A 92 -8.33 94.89 -44.28
CA GLN A 92 -7.23 93.92 -44.19
C GLN A 92 -7.20 93.18 -42.84
N ARG A 93 -7.32 93.90 -41.72
CA ARG A 93 -7.36 93.29 -40.38
C ARG A 93 -8.57 92.38 -40.17
N LEU A 94 -9.73 92.74 -40.73
CA LEU A 94 -10.92 91.91 -40.68
C LEU A 94 -10.73 90.61 -41.47
N ASN A 95 -10.09 90.68 -42.63
CA ASN A 95 -9.75 89.49 -43.41
C ASN A 95 -8.75 88.59 -42.66
N GLU A 96 -7.69 89.16 -42.09
CA GLU A 96 -6.74 88.41 -41.25
C GLU A 96 -7.42 87.74 -40.04
N LEU A 97 -8.36 88.43 -39.40
CA LEU A 97 -9.14 87.90 -38.28
C LEU A 97 -10.05 86.74 -38.72
N ALA A 98 -10.71 86.87 -39.88
CA ALA A 98 -11.55 85.81 -40.43
C ALA A 98 -10.73 84.56 -40.77
N GLU A 99 -9.53 84.72 -41.33
CA GLU A 99 -8.60 83.61 -41.57
C GLU A 99 -8.12 82.96 -40.27
N ALA A 100 -7.78 83.76 -39.26
CA ALA A 100 -7.39 83.27 -37.95
C ALA A 100 -8.54 82.51 -37.25
N GLN A 101 -9.77 82.99 -37.39
CA GLN A 101 -10.97 82.33 -36.88
C GLN A 101 -11.18 80.98 -37.56
N LYS A 102 -11.10 80.93 -38.90
CA LYS A 102 -11.20 79.67 -39.67
C LYS A 102 -10.14 78.66 -39.25
N ARG A 103 -8.90 79.11 -39.05
CA ARG A 103 -7.80 78.25 -38.56
C ARG A 103 -8.05 77.73 -37.15
N THR A 104 -8.66 78.55 -36.29
CA THR A 104 -9.03 78.16 -34.93
C THR A 104 -10.14 77.12 -34.92
N GLU A 105 -11.16 77.30 -35.76
CA GLU A 105 -12.25 76.33 -35.95
C GLU A 105 -11.73 74.98 -36.46
N GLN A 106 -10.80 74.99 -37.42
CA GLN A 106 -10.13 73.77 -37.88
C GLN A 106 -9.40 73.05 -36.73
N ARG A 107 -8.61 73.77 -35.93
CA ARG A 107 -7.90 73.20 -34.77
C ARG A 107 -8.85 72.65 -33.70
N LEU A 108 -10.00 73.29 -33.48
CA LEU A 108 -11.01 72.79 -32.55
C LEU A 108 -11.63 71.48 -33.06
N ASN A 109 -11.89 71.37 -34.37
CA ASN A 109 -12.38 70.13 -34.95
C ASN A 109 -11.35 68.99 -34.85
N GLU A 110 -10.07 69.27 -35.13
CA GLU A 110 -8.98 68.30 -34.93
C GLU A 110 -8.87 67.84 -33.47
N LEU A 111 -9.01 68.78 -32.51
CA LEU A 111 -8.98 68.46 -31.09
C LEU A 111 -10.17 67.60 -30.67
N ALA A 112 -11.37 67.89 -31.18
CA ALA A 112 -12.57 67.10 -30.92
C ALA A 112 -12.43 65.67 -31.46
N GLU A 113 -11.88 65.50 -32.66
CA GLU A 113 -11.57 64.17 -33.20
C GLU A 113 -10.52 63.42 -32.38
N ALA A 114 -9.45 64.10 -31.96
CA ALA A 114 -8.41 63.51 -31.11
C ALA A 114 -8.98 63.10 -29.74
N GLN A 115 -9.87 63.90 -29.16
CA GLN A 115 -10.58 63.59 -27.92
C GLN A 115 -11.45 62.35 -28.09
N LYS A 116 -12.28 62.29 -29.15
CA LYS A 116 -13.10 61.10 -29.44
C LYS A 116 -12.27 59.83 -29.58
N ARG A 117 -11.15 59.90 -30.31
CA ARG A 117 -10.21 58.76 -30.43
C ARG A 117 -9.62 58.35 -29.08
N THR A 118 -9.40 59.30 -28.19
CA THR A 118 -8.89 59.03 -26.83
C THR A 118 -9.96 58.36 -25.98
N GLU A 119 -11.20 58.83 -26.02
CA GLU A 119 -12.34 58.20 -25.34
C GLU A 119 -12.55 56.76 -25.82
N GLU A 120 -12.49 56.51 -27.13
CA GLU A 120 -12.56 55.15 -27.69
C GLU A 120 -11.41 54.26 -27.19
N ARG A 121 -10.19 54.79 -27.06
CA ARG A 121 -9.04 54.05 -26.53
C ARG A 121 -9.20 53.75 -25.04
N VAL A 122 -9.71 54.70 -24.26
CA VAL A 122 -9.98 54.51 -22.83
C VAL A 122 -11.05 53.42 -22.64
N SER A 123 -12.14 53.46 -23.39
CA SER A 123 -13.18 52.43 -23.33
C SER A 123 -12.65 51.03 -23.66
N ARG A 124 -11.77 50.90 -24.67
CA ARG A 124 -11.10 49.62 -24.97
C ARG A 124 -10.18 49.15 -23.84
N LEU A 125 -9.48 50.07 -23.18
CA LEU A 125 -8.63 49.73 -22.02
C LEU A 125 -9.46 49.28 -20.83
N GLU A 126 -10.61 49.89 -20.58
CA GLU A 126 -11.53 49.47 -19.51
C GLU A 126 -12.02 48.03 -19.73
N ILE A 127 -12.40 47.68 -20.96
CA ILE A 127 -12.79 46.31 -21.33
C ILE A 127 -11.63 45.34 -21.12
N ALA A 128 -10.44 45.66 -21.64
CA ALA A 128 -9.26 44.80 -21.49
C ALA A 128 -8.87 44.60 -20.02
N LEU A 129 -9.02 45.63 -19.18
CA LEU A 129 -8.73 45.54 -17.76
C LEU A 129 -9.76 44.66 -17.02
N ALA A 130 -11.04 44.74 -17.41
CA ALA A 130 -12.08 43.86 -16.86
C ALA A 130 -11.83 42.39 -17.22
N GLU A 131 -11.47 42.10 -18.48
CA GLU A 131 -11.11 40.75 -18.93
C GLU A 131 -9.87 40.21 -18.19
N LEU A 132 -8.86 41.06 -17.96
CA LEU A 132 -7.67 40.69 -17.21
C LEU A 132 -8.00 40.37 -15.74
N ALA A 133 -8.87 41.17 -15.11
CA ALA A 133 -9.31 40.92 -13.74
C ALA A 133 -10.08 39.59 -13.62
N GLU A 134 -10.93 39.26 -14.59
CA GLU A 134 -11.64 37.97 -14.63
C GLU A 134 -10.67 36.80 -14.85
N ALA A 135 -9.70 36.94 -15.76
CA ALA A 135 -8.66 35.95 -15.99
C ALA A 135 -7.80 35.72 -14.73
N GLN A 136 -7.49 36.79 -13.99
CA GLN A 136 -6.76 36.72 -12.74
C GLN A 136 -7.56 35.98 -11.67
N LYS A 137 -8.86 36.29 -11.51
CA LYS A 137 -9.76 35.59 -10.58
C LYS A 137 -9.87 34.10 -10.90
N ARG A 138 -9.97 33.73 -12.19
CA ARG A 138 -9.98 32.32 -12.63
C ARG A 138 -8.66 31.62 -12.33
N THR A 139 -7.54 32.33 -12.45
CA THR A 139 -6.21 31.79 -12.12
C THR A 139 -6.07 31.54 -10.63
N GLU A 140 -6.53 32.47 -9.79
CA GLU A 140 -6.55 32.32 -8.34
C GLU A 140 -7.41 31.13 -7.90
N GLN A 141 -8.59 30.95 -8.50
CA GLN A 141 -9.43 29.76 -8.25
C GLN A 141 -8.71 28.45 -8.59
N ARG A 142 -8.06 28.38 -9.75
CA ARG A 142 -7.27 27.19 -10.16
C ARG A 142 -6.10 26.92 -9.23
N LEU A 143 -5.42 27.95 -8.73
CA LEU A 143 -4.34 27.80 -7.77
C LEU A 143 -4.85 27.25 -6.44
N ASN A 144 -6.01 27.70 -5.97
CA ASN A 144 -6.64 27.17 -4.76
C ASN A 144 -7.03 25.69 -4.92
N GLU A 145 -7.64 25.33 -6.06
CA GLU A 145 -7.96 23.93 -6.38
C GLU A 145 -6.70 23.04 -6.43
N LEU A 146 -5.62 23.55 -7.02
CA LEU A 146 -4.33 22.85 -7.07
C LEU A 146 -3.73 22.65 -5.67
N ALA A 147 -3.79 23.68 -4.82
CA ALA A 147 -3.31 23.60 -3.45
C ALA A 147 -4.09 22.56 -2.62
N GLU A 148 -5.42 22.50 -2.77
CA GLU A 148 -6.24 21.46 -2.14
C GLU A 148 -5.90 20.06 -2.65
N ALA A 149 -5.73 19.90 -3.98
CA ALA A 149 -5.34 18.63 -4.58
C ALA A 149 -3.96 18.17 -4.10
N GLN A 150 -3.01 19.11 -3.95
CA GLN A 150 -1.69 18.84 -3.38
C GLN A 150 -1.81 18.38 -1.93
N LYS A 151 -2.56 19.09 -1.08
CA LYS A 151 -2.78 18.69 0.31
C LYS A 151 -3.38 17.28 0.44
N ARG A 152 -4.39 16.95 -0.38
CA ARG A 152 -4.97 15.59 -0.43
C ARG A 152 -3.94 14.54 -0.86
N THR A 153 -3.01 14.90 -1.74
CA THR A 153 -1.94 14.01 -2.18
C THR A 153 -0.93 13.78 -1.06
N GLU A 154 -0.50 14.83 -0.36
CA GLU A 154 0.38 14.74 0.81
C GLU A 154 -0.24 13.86 1.90
N GLU A 155 -1.52 14.04 2.23
CA GLU A 155 -2.23 13.19 3.18
C GLU A 155 -2.27 11.71 2.75
N ARG A 156 -2.44 11.43 1.45
CA ARG A 156 -2.39 10.05 0.93
C ARG A 156 -0.99 9.46 1.01
N VAL A 157 0.04 10.24 0.72
CA VAL A 157 1.44 9.81 0.82
C VAL A 157 1.78 9.46 2.27
N SER A 158 1.43 10.31 3.25
CA SER A 158 1.67 9.99 4.66
C SER A 158 0.94 8.73 5.13
N ARG A 159 -0.29 8.48 4.66
CA ARG A 159 -0.99 7.21 4.96
C ARG A 159 -0.28 5.99 4.36
N LEU A 160 0.28 6.13 3.15
CA LEU A 160 1.06 5.07 2.51
C LEU A 160 2.37 4.80 3.25
N GLU A 161 3.04 5.84 3.74
CA GLU A 161 4.26 5.70 4.56
C GLU A 161 3.98 4.90 5.85
N ILE A 162 2.87 5.19 6.54
CA ILE A 162 2.44 4.44 7.73
C ILE A 162 2.15 2.98 7.36
N ALA A 163 1.35 2.73 6.32
CA ALA A 163 1.02 1.38 5.90
C ALA A 163 2.26 0.56 5.48
N LEU A 164 3.25 1.20 4.86
CA LEU A 164 4.50 0.56 4.49
C LEU A 164 5.35 0.20 5.72
N ALA A 165 5.37 1.07 6.75
CA ALA A 165 6.04 0.78 8.01
C ALA A 165 5.40 -0.41 8.74
N GLU A 166 4.06 -0.46 8.80
CA GLU A 166 3.32 -1.59 9.38
C GLU A 166 3.58 -2.90 8.61
N LEU A 167 3.63 -2.84 7.28
CA LEU A 167 3.95 -4.00 6.44
C LEU A 167 5.37 -4.51 6.69
N ALA A 168 6.35 -3.61 6.83
CA ALA A 168 7.73 -3.97 7.14
C ALA A 168 7.85 -4.65 8.52
N GLU A 169 7.11 -4.17 9.52
CA GLU A 169 7.08 -4.79 10.85
C GLU A 169 6.41 -6.18 10.80
N ALA A 170 5.30 -6.31 10.07
CA ALA A 170 4.62 -7.59 9.87
C ALA A 170 5.51 -8.61 9.14
N GLN A 171 6.28 -8.16 8.15
CA GLN A 171 7.26 -8.98 7.45
C GLN A 171 8.36 -9.46 8.41
N LYS A 172 8.96 -8.56 9.20
CA LYS A 172 9.99 -8.92 10.19
C LYS A 172 9.48 -9.96 11.20
N ARG A 173 8.25 -9.81 11.68
CA ARG A 173 7.62 -10.80 12.58
C ARG A 173 7.40 -12.15 11.91
N THR A 174 7.08 -12.15 10.62
CA THR A 174 6.91 -13.37 9.82
C THR A 174 8.25 -14.06 9.63
N GLU A 175 9.32 -13.34 9.31
CA GLU A 175 10.68 -13.87 9.19
C GLU A 175 11.14 -14.52 10.50
N GLN A 176 10.92 -13.87 11.65
CA GLN A 176 11.22 -14.45 12.96
C GLN A 176 10.48 -15.76 13.22
N ARG A 177 9.18 -15.83 12.91
CA ARG A 177 8.39 -17.07 13.07
C ARG A 177 8.88 -18.20 12.16
N VAL A 178 9.31 -17.87 10.95
CA VAL A 178 9.87 -18.86 10.01
C VAL A 178 11.19 -19.41 10.55
N GLU A 179 12.03 -18.56 11.13
CA GLU A 179 13.28 -18.98 11.76
C GLU A 179 13.03 -19.90 12.97
N GLU A 180 12.10 -19.52 13.87
CA GLU A 180 11.68 -20.37 15.00
C GLU A 180 11.14 -21.74 14.54
N LEU A 181 10.35 -21.77 13.46
CA LEU A 181 9.82 -23.01 12.88
C LEU A 181 10.94 -23.86 12.30
N ALA A 182 11.92 -23.28 11.62
CA ALA A 182 13.08 -24.00 11.09
C ALA A 182 13.90 -24.64 12.23
N GLU A 183 14.12 -23.92 13.33
CA GLU A 183 14.79 -24.48 14.52
C GLU A 183 13.97 -25.59 15.20
N ALA A 184 12.66 -25.43 15.30
CA ALA A 184 11.77 -26.48 15.83
C ALA A 184 11.77 -27.73 14.94
N GLN A 185 11.79 -27.56 13.62
CA GLN A 185 11.90 -28.65 12.66
C GLN A 185 13.23 -29.39 12.83
N LYS A 186 14.36 -28.67 12.90
CA LYS A 186 15.68 -29.27 13.10
C LYS A 186 15.76 -30.09 14.39
N ARG A 187 15.19 -29.59 15.51
CA ARG A 187 15.10 -30.35 16.77
C ARG A 187 14.22 -31.59 16.65
N THR A 188 13.16 -31.52 15.85
CA THR A 188 12.28 -32.66 15.60
C THR A 188 12.98 -33.72 14.78
N GLU A 189 13.70 -33.33 13.72
CA GLU A 189 14.51 -34.24 12.90
C GLU A 189 15.55 -34.97 13.74
N GLN A 190 16.26 -34.26 14.63
CA GLN A 190 17.22 -34.87 15.57
C GLN A 190 16.55 -35.90 16.49
N ARG A 191 15.39 -35.58 17.08
CA ARG A 191 14.65 -36.52 17.94
C ARG A 191 14.17 -37.76 17.18
N VAL A 192 13.77 -37.61 15.93
CA VAL A 192 13.37 -38.73 15.07
C VAL A 192 14.57 -39.64 14.79
N GLU A 193 15.75 -39.07 14.54
CA GLU A 193 16.98 -39.84 14.35
C GLU A 193 17.37 -40.60 15.63
N GLU A 194 17.34 -39.95 16.80
CA GLU A 194 17.58 -40.61 18.10
C GLU A 194 16.59 -41.75 18.38
N LEU A 195 15.30 -41.57 18.04
CA LEU A 195 14.29 -42.61 18.16
C LEU A 195 14.56 -43.79 17.23
N ALA A 196 14.97 -43.54 15.99
CA ALA A 196 15.34 -44.59 15.04
C ALA A 196 16.55 -45.41 15.55
N GLU A 197 17.56 -44.75 16.13
CA GLU A 197 18.69 -45.45 16.76
C GLU A 197 18.28 -46.26 18.00
N ALA A 198 17.41 -45.70 18.84
CA ALA A 198 16.86 -46.41 20.00
C ALA A 198 16.03 -47.64 19.58
N GLN A 199 15.24 -47.52 18.52
CA GLN A 199 14.50 -48.64 17.95
C GLN A 199 15.45 -49.73 17.45
N LYS A 200 16.48 -49.37 16.67
CA LYS A 200 17.47 -50.32 16.17
C LYS A 200 18.17 -51.09 17.31
N ARG A 201 18.55 -50.40 18.38
CA ARG A 201 19.12 -51.04 19.58
C ARG A 201 18.13 -51.98 20.27
N THR A 202 16.86 -51.62 20.30
CA THR A 202 15.79 -52.46 20.88
C THR A 202 15.58 -53.72 20.04
N GLU A 203 15.53 -53.60 18.72
CA GLU A 203 15.44 -54.75 17.79
C GLU A 203 16.63 -55.70 17.95
N GLN A 204 17.85 -55.17 18.08
CA GLN A 204 19.04 -55.98 18.37
C GLN A 204 18.91 -56.75 19.68
N ARG A 205 18.51 -56.09 20.77
CA ARG A 205 18.30 -56.74 22.08
C ARG A 205 17.20 -57.80 22.04
N LEU A 206 16.13 -57.58 21.28
CA LEU A 206 15.06 -58.56 21.10
C LEU A 206 15.56 -59.80 20.35
N ASN A 207 16.41 -59.63 19.33
CA ASN A 207 17.02 -60.75 18.63
C ASN A 207 17.96 -61.55 19.54
N GLU A 208 18.81 -60.88 20.33
CA GLU A 208 19.68 -61.52 21.33
C GLU A 208 18.87 -62.30 22.37
N LEU A 209 17.75 -61.73 22.83
CA LEU A 209 16.85 -62.38 23.78
C LEU A 209 16.18 -63.61 23.16
N ALA A 210 15.72 -63.53 21.91
CA ALA A 210 15.14 -64.66 21.19
C ALA A 210 16.15 -65.81 21.02
N GLU A 211 17.42 -65.50 20.71
CA GLU A 211 18.48 -66.50 20.66
C GLU A 211 18.78 -67.11 22.03
N ALA A 212 18.81 -66.30 23.10
CA ALA A 212 19.00 -66.77 24.46
C ALA A 212 17.85 -67.68 24.92
N GLN A 213 16.62 -67.35 24.55
CA GLN A 213 15.45 -68.18 24.79
C GLN A 213 15.58 -69.53 24.06
N LYS A 214 15.91 -69.53 22.76
CA LYS A 214 16.12 -70.77 21.99
C LYS A 214 17.21 -71.67 22.61
N ARG A 215 18.31 -71.09 23.11
CA ARG A 215 19.35 -71.85 23.84
C ARG A 215 18.83 -72.44 25.15
N THR A 216 17.97 -71.70 25.84
CA THR A 216 17.34 -72.16 27.10
C THR A 216 16.38 -73.30 26.83
N ASP A 217 15.51 -73.17 25.83
CA ASP A 217 14.57 -74.22 25.40
C ASP A 217 15.33 -75.51 25.06
N GLN A 218 16.42 -75.41 24.29
CA GLN A 218 17.28 -76.55 23.97
C GLN A 218 17.87 -77.21 25.23
N ARG A 219 18.33 -76.42 26.20
CA ARG A 219 18.87 -76.94 27.48
C ARG A 219 17.78 -77.63 28.31
N VAL A 220 16.55 -77.12 28.29
CA VAL A 220 15.40 -77.75 28.96
C VAL A 220 15.08 -79.09 28.31
N ASP A 221 15.07 -79.17 26.98
CA ASP A 221 14.87 -80.43 26.24
C ASP A 221 15.97 -81.46 26.54
N ASP A 222 17.24 -81.02 26.57
CA ASP A 222 18.37 -81.86 26.94
C ASP A 222 18.25 -82.39 28.37
N LEU A 223 17.85 -81.53 29.31
CA LEU A 223 17.61 -81.92 30.70
C LEU A 223 16.46 -82.92 30.81
N ALA A 224 15.34 -82.68 30.10
CA ALA A 224 14.21 -83.60 30.09
C ALA A 224 14.60 -84.99 29.58
N ARG A 225 15.41 -85.06 28.50
CA ARG A 225 15.98 -86.32 28.01
C ARG A 225 16.89 -87.00 29.03
N ALA A 226 17.76 -86.24 29.71
CA ALA A 226 18.67 -86.77 30.72
C ALA A 226 17.91 -87.34 31.93
N VAL A 227 16.87 -86.63 32.41
CA VAL A 227 15.99 -87.10 33.49
C VAL A 227 15.22 -88.35 33.09
N GLY A 228 14.74 -88.44 31.85
CA GLY A 228 14.12 -89.66 31.32
C GLY A 228 15.06 -90.87 31.41
N LYS A 229 16.29 -90.74 30.88
CA LYS A 229 17.30 -91.81 30.96
C LYS A 229 17.63 -92.21 32.41
N LEU A 230 17.74 -91.25 33.33
CA LEU A 230 17.98 -91.54 34.74
C LEU A 230 16.82 -92.33 35.36
N THR A 231 15.59 -91.98 34.99
CA THR A 231 14.38 -92.69 35.46
C THR A 231 14.39 -94.14 34.99
N ASP A 232 14.74 -94.39 33.72
CA ASP A 232 14.85 -95.75 33.16
C ASP A 232 15.96 -96.57 33.86
N LEU A 233 17.13 -95.96 34.12
CA LEU A 233 18.23 -96.62 34.83
C LEU A 233 17.87 -96.96 36.28
N LEU A 234 17.15 -96.08 36.97
CA LEU A 234 16.68 -96.35 38.33
C LEU A 234 15.66 -97.50 38.36
N GLY A 235 14.78 -97.59 37.36
CA GLY A 235 13.86 -98.72 37.18
C GLY A 235 14.62 -100.04 37.03
N SER A 236 15.48 -100.14 36.01
CA SER A 236 16.26 -101.37 35.76
C SER A 236 17.15 -101.79 36.94
N SER A 237 17.77 -100.84 37.65
CA SER A 237 18.62 -101.17 38.82
C SER A 237 17.80 -101.77 39.97
N LEU A 238 16.57 -101.29 40.17
CA LEU A 238 15.66 -101.83 41.18
C LEU A 238 15.25 -103.27 40.84
N GLU A 239 14.94 -103.52 39.57
CA GLU A 239 14.58 -104.85 39.05
C GLU A 239 15.74 -105.85 39.24
N ASP A 240 16.96 -105.42 38.90
CA ASP A 240 18.19 -106.22 39.12
C ASP A 240 18.43 -106.54 40.60
N GLU A 241 18.24 -105.56 41.50
CA GLU A 241 18.36 -105.76 42.94
C GLU A 241 17.30 -106.76 43.44
N ALA A 242 16.05 -106.56 43.05
CA ALA A 242 14.94 -107.43 43.42
C ALA A 242 15.17 -108.88 42.96
N GLY A 243 15.68 -109.06 41.74
CA GLY A 243 16.07 -110.37 41.20
C GLY A 243 17.17 -111.03 42.03
N SER A 244 18.23 -110.28 42.34
CA SER A 244 19.37 -110.77 43.13
C SER A 244 18.97 -111.19 44.55
N VAL A 245 18.14 -110.38 45.21
CA VAL A 245 17.60 -110.68 46.54
C VAL A 245 16.73 -111.92 46.50
N ALA A 246 15.83 -112.03 45.52
CA ALA A 246 14.96 -113.19 45.38
C ALA A 246 15.76 -114.48 45.18
N GLU A 247 16.76 -114.48 44.29
CA GLU A 247 17.63 -115.65 44.11
C GLU A 247 18.34 -116.04 45.41
N ALA A 248 18.88 -115.07 46.16
CA ALA A 248 19.57 -115.33 47.41
C ALA A 248 18.64 -115.92 48.49
N VAL A 249 17.43 -115.37 48.64
CA VAL A 249 16.40 -115.87 49.56
C VAL A 249 16.05 -117.32 49.22
N PHE A 250 15.79 -117.62 47.96
CA PHE A 250 15.38 -118.96 47.54
C PHE A 250 16.50 -120.00 47.70
N ARG A 251 17.76 -119.64 47.38
CA ARG A 251 18.92 -120.51 47.67
C ARG A 251 19.05 -120.81 49.17
N LYS A 252 18.92 -119.78 50.02
CA LYS A 252 18.99 -119.95 51.49
C LYS A 252 17.88 -120.84 52.04
N LYS A 253 16.70 -120.80 51.42
CA LYS A 253 15.56 -121.69 51.74
C LYS A 253 15.75 -123.14 51.26
N GLY A 254 16.85 -123.46 50.57
CA GLY A 254 17.14 -124.80 50.07
C GLY A 254 16.52 -125.12 48.71
N TYR A 255 16.04 -124.11 47.98
CA TYR A 255 15.56 -124.30 46.61
C TYR A 255 16.73 -124.33 45.61
N ARG A 256 16.61 -125.19 44.60
CA ARG A 256 17.46 -125.19 43.43
C ARG A 256 16.85 -124.28 42.36
N ILE A 257 17.56 -123.20 42.02
CA ILE A 257 17.16 -122.31 40.92
C ILE A 257 17.45 -123.01 39.60
N LEU A 258 16.41 -123.20 38.77
CA LEU A 258 16.51 -123.97 37.54
C LEU A 258 16.97 -123.09 36.36
N GLN A 259 16.64 -121.81 36.39
CA GLN A 259 17.03 -120.81 35.38
C GLN A 259 17.25 -119.46 36.06
N LYS A 260 18.10 -118.61 35.48
CA LYS A 260 18.36 -117.25 35.99
C LYS A 260 17.06 -116.43 35.96
N ALA A 261 16.90 -115.52 36.92
CA ALA A 261 15.86 -114.49 36.88
C ALA A 261 15.82 -113.77 35.52
N VAL A 262 14.63 -113.72 34.92
CA VAL A 262 14.35 -112.97 33.69
C VAL A 262 13.18 -112.03 33.91
N MET A 263 13.22 -110.91 33.20
CA MET A 263 12.06 -110.04 33.04
C MET A 263 11.12 -110.64 31.98
N LEU A 264 9.81 -110.67 32.25
CA LEU A 264 8.81 -111.17 31.31
C LEU A 264 7.91 -110.03 30.84
N ARG A 265 7.95 -109.75 29.52
CA ARG A 265 7.11 -108.74 28.88
C ARG A 265 6.00 -109.41 28.05
N PHE A 266 4.84 -109.65 28.64
CA PHE A 266 3.61 -109.99 27.92
C PHE A 266 2.41 -109.43 28.71
N ASP A 267 1.49 -108.71 28.04
CA ASP A 267 0.29 -108.03 28.61
C ASP A 267 0.38 -107.58 30.09
N GLY A 268 1.45 -106.85 30.41
CA GLY A 268 1.82 -106.46 31.77
C GLY A 268 3.17 -107.06 32.18
N GLU A 269 4.14 -106.17 32.38
CA GLU A 269 5.51 -106.53 32.75
C GLU A 269 5.57 -107.22 34.13
N ILE A 270 6.29 -108.34 34.21
CA ILE A 270 6.78 -108.93 35.46
C ILE A 270 8.28 -108.65 35.51
N ASP A 271 8.67 -107.88 36.51
CA ASP A 271 10.04 -107.43 36.71
C ASP A 271 11.01 -108.61 36.87
N VAL A 272 10.61 -109.63 37.64
CA VAL A 272 11.45 -110.79 37.94
C VAL A 272 10.62 -112.07 37.92
N ALA A 273 11.02 -113.04 37.10
CA ALA A 273 10.46 -114.38 37.08
C ALA A 273 11.52 -115.46 36.93
N PHE A 274 11.43 -116.53 37.72
CA PHE A 274 12.30 -117.71 37.56
C PHE A 274 11.70 -118.99 38.16
N PRO A 275 12.01 -120.16 37.58
CA PRO A 275 11.62 -121.45 38.13
C PRO A 275 12.59 -121.92 39.22
N VAL A 276 12.03 -122.43 40.31
CA VAL A 276 12.74 -123.03 41.43
C VAL A 276 12.23 -124.44 41.72
N GLU A 277 13.07 -125.29 42.28
CA GLU A 277 12.73 -126.66 42.67
C GLU A 277 13.05 -126.84 44.16
N ASP A 278 12.11 -127.36 44.95
CA ASP A 278 12.34 -127.64 46.37
C ASP A 278 13.14 -128.93 46.60
N ALA A 279 13.49 -129.22 47.85
CA ALA A 279 14.24 -130.43 48.23
C ALA A 279 13.50 -131.75 47.91
N GLN A 280 12.18 -131.69 47.67
CA GLN A 280 11.36 -132.83 47.28
C GLN A 280 11.21 -132.96 45.76
N GLY A 281 11.86 -132.10 44.98
CA GLY A 281 11.78 -132.11 43.52
C GLY A 281 10.55 -131.41 42.93
N ARG A 282 9.74 -130.72 43.76
CA ARG A 282 8.56 -129.98 43.27
C ARG A 282 9.00 -128.64 42.70
N ARG A 283 8.46 -128.30 41.52
CA ARG A 283 8.78 -127.07 40.81
C ARG A 283 7.77 -125.98 41.11
N TYR A 284 8.26 -124.76 41.26
CA TYR A 284 7.47 -123.55 41.45
C TYR A 284 8.01 -122.46 40.53
N TRP A 285 7.16 -121.52 40.17
CA TRP A 285 7.59 -120.28 39.51
C TRP A 285 7.51 -119.12 40.50
N VAL A 286 8.64 -118.46 40.71
CA VAL A 286 8.71 -117.21 41.47
C VAL A 286 8.36 -116.08 40.53
N LEU A 287 7.35 -115.28 40.91
CA LEU A 287 6.93 -114.09 40.18
C LEU A 287 7.03 -112.90 41.11
N LEU A 288 7.77 -111.88 40.72
CA LEU A 288 8.06 -110.75 41.58
C LEU A 288 7.93 -109.43 40.82
N GLU A 289 7.23 -108.50 41.45
CA GLU A 289 7.09 -107.10 41.03
C GLU A 289 7.89 -106.20 41.97
N SER A 290 8.65 -105.25 41.45
CA SER A 290 9.50 -104.35 42.20
C SER A 290 8.95 -102.90 42.22
N LYS A 291 9.06 -102.23 43.36
CA LYS A 291 8.68 -100.82 43.53
C LYS A 291 9.67 -100.07 44.43
N THR A 292 10.09 -98.86 44.02
CA THR A 292 10.93 -97.99 44.87
C THR A 292 10.18 -97.56 46.14
N ARG A 293 8.89 -97.22 46.00
CA ARG A 293 7.94 -97.07 47.10
C ARG A 293 6.71 -97.91 46.77
N LEU A 294 6.44 -98.90 47.60
CA LEU A 294 5.33 -99.83 47.48
C LEU A 294 4.15 -99.34 48.34
N GLY A 295 3.09 -98.90 47.66
CA GLY A 295 1.84 -98.46 48.30
C GLY A 295 0.75 -99.53 48.25
N GLN A 296 -0.31 -99.33 49.04
CA GLN A 296 -1.46 -100.24 49.05
C GLN A 296 -2.08 -100.42 47.65
N GLY A 297 -2.15 -99.36 46.84
CA GLY A 297 -2.69 -99.44 45.48
C GLY A 297 -1.89 -100.33 44.54
N ASP A 298 -0.57 -100.38 44.67
CA ASP A 298 0.29 -101.25 43.87
C ASP A 298 0.03 -102.72 44.18
N VAL A 299 -0.14 -103.03 45.48
CA VAL A 299 -0.49 -104.37 45.95
C VAL A 299 -1.82 -104.84 45.37
N HIS A 300 -2.85 -103.97 45.39
CA HIS A 300 -4.15 -104.31 44.82
C HIS A 300 -4.06 -104.56 43.32
N LYS A 301 -3.33 -103.71 42.58
CA LYS A 301 -3.11 -103.89 41.14
C LYS A 301 -2.41 -105.22 40.86
N TRP A 302 -1.34 -105.51 41.59
CA TRP A 302 -0.58 -106.74 41.40
C TRP A 302 -1.38 -107.98 41.75
N SER A 303 -2.09 -107.97 42.88
CA SER A 303 -2.98 -109.05 43.31
C SER A 303 -4.09 -109.31 42.29
N ASN A 304 -4.74 -108.27 41.79
CA ASN A 304 -5.78 -108.41 40.76
C ASN A 304 -5.21 -108.97 39.46
N ARG A 305 -4.02 -108.52 39.04
CA ARG A 305 -3.35 -109.00 37.83
C ARG A 305 -2.98 -110.48 37.94
N ILE A 306 -2.32 -110.89 39.03
CA ILE A 306 -1.85 -112.27 39.20
C ILE A 306 -2.96 -113.28 39.46
N ARG A 307 -4.18 -112.81 39.76
CA ARG A 307 -5.38 -113.63 39.93
C ARG A 307 -6.29 -113.61 38.69
N SER A 308 -5.96 -112.81 37.69
CA SER A 308 -6.71 -112.78 36.44
C SER A 308 -6.46 -114.07 35.65
N LYS A 309 -7.54 -114.80 35.35
CA LYS A 309 -7.46 -116.03 34.53
C LYS A 309 -6.82 -115.78 33.17
N GLY A 310 -7.10 -114.63 32.55
CA GLY A 310 -6.49 -114.26 31.26
C GLY A 310 -4.97 -114.15 31.40
N TYR A 311 -4.53 -113.39 32.40
CA TYR A 311 -3.11 -113.17 32.67
C TYR A 311 -2.36 -114.46 33.03
N LEU A 312 -2.96 -115.31 33.88
CA LEU A 312 -2.39 -116.62 34.22
C LEU A 312 -2.30 -117.56 33.00
N ASN A 313 -3.28 -117.53 32.10
CA ASN A 313 -3.21 -118.31 30.86
C ASN A 313 -2.08 -117.82 29.94
N ASP A 314 -1.85 -116.51 29.88
CA ASP A 314 -0.77 -115.95 29.08
C ASP A 314 0.61 -116.26 29.68
N LEU A 315 0.75 -116.28 31.01
CA LEU A 315 1.92 -116.82 31.70
C LEU A 315 2.21 -118.26 31.29
N GLN A 316 1.20 -119.12 31.33
CA GLN A 316 1.35 -120.52 30.98
C GLN A 316 1.72 -120.71 29.50
N ARG A 317 1.16 -119.90 28.58
CA ARG A 317 1.54 -119.89 27.17
C ARG A 317 3.00 -119.45 26.96
N ALA A 318 3.50 -118.57 27.81
CA ALA A 318 4.90 -118.17 27.84
C ALA A 318 5.83 -119.21 28.51
N GLY A 319 5.31 -120.37 28.94
CA GLY A 319 6.08 -121.45 29.57
C GLY A 319 6.24 -121.31 31.09
N VAL A 320 5.50 -120.38 31.71
CA VAL A 320 5.52 -120.13 33.16
C VAL A 320 4.33 -120.82 33.80
N HIS A 321 4.57 -121.99 34.37
CA HIS A 321 3.51 -122.90 34.84
C HIS A 321 3.30 -122.82 36.37
N PRO A 322 2.06 -123.03 36.87
CA PRO A 322 1.83 -123.13 38.30
C PRO A 322 2.53 -124.38 38.88
N PRO A 323 2.78 -124.42 40.20
CA PRO A 323 2.37 -123.44 41.20
C PRO A 323 3.26 -122.18 41.28
N TYR A 324 2.64 -121.02 41.50
CA TYR A 324 3.31 -119.73 41.60
C TYR A 324 3.56 -119.31 43.05
N LEU A 325 4.76 -118.77 43.29
CA LEU A 325 5.15 -118.07 44.50
C LEU A 325 5.28 -116.58 44.17
N VAL A 326 4.26 -115.82 44.53
CA VAL A 326 4.12 -114.42 44.10
C VAL A 326 4.63 -113.48 45.17
N TYR A 327 5.56 -112.60 44.81
CA TYR A 327 6.16 -111.62 45.70
C TYR A 327 5.98 -110.21 45.17
N MET A 328 6.14 -109.25 46.08
CA MET A 328 6.57 -107.90 45.74
C MET A 328 7.88 -107.59 46.43
N TYR A 329 8.74 -106.85 45.73
CA TYR A 329 9.93 -106.22 46.28
C TYR A 329 9.67 -104.73 46.48
N GLY A 330 10.00 -104.21 47.67
CA GLY A 330 9.88 -102.79 47.97
C GLY A 330 11.10 -102.25 48.71
N ILE A 331 11.71 -101.17 48.22
CA ILE A 331 12.74 -100.46 49.01
C ILE A 331 12.07 -99.79 50.21
N ARG A 332 11.02 -98.99 49.95
CA ARG A 332 10.13 -98.41 50.97
C ARG A 332 8.76 -99.03 50.83
N VAL A 333 8.17 -99.48 51.92
CA VAL A 333 6.84 -100.09 51.93
C VAL A 333 5.97 -99.30 52.89
N ASP A 334 4.85 -98.79 52.42
CA ASP A 334 3.91 -98.05 53.25
C ASP A 334 3.18 -99.01 54.21
N TYR A 335 2.80 -98.55 55.40
CA TYR A 335 2.18 -99.41 56.42
C TYR A 335 0.96 -100.19 55.90
N ALA A 336 0.05 -99.53 55.17
CA ALA A 336 -1.13 -100.17 54.59
C ALA A 336 -0.79 -101.22 53.51
N ALA A 337 0.38 -101.12 52.86
CA ALA A 337 0.84 -102.11 51.90
C ALA A 337 1.24 -103.42 52.59
N TYR A 338 1.83 -103.36 53.79
CA TYR A 338 2.14 -104.56 54.58
C TYR A 338 0.88 -105.38 54.86
N GLU A 339 -0.17 -104.73 55.34
CA GLU A 339 -1.45 -105.40 55.62
C GLU A 339 -2.07 -105.97 54.33
N ALA A 340 -2.08 -105.19 53.25
CA ALA A 340 -2.63 -105.62 51.97
C ALA A 340 -1.90 -106.83 51.36
N LEU A 341 -0.57 -106.90 51.47
CA LEU A 341 0.23 -108.01 50.96
C LEU A 341 -0.09 -109.31 51.70
N GLN A 342 -0.16 -109.25 53.03
CA GLN A 342 -0.53 -110.40 53.86
C GLN A 342 -1.95 -110.88 53.56
N GLN A 343 -2.92 -109.96 53.45
CA GLN A 343 -4.29 -110.29 53.06
C GLN A 343 -4.38 -110.89 51.66
N ALA A 344 -3.58 -110.39 50.72
CA ALA A 344 -3.52 -110.90 49.35
C ALA A 344 -2.76 -112.23 49.24
N GLY A 345 -2.08 -112.68 50.30
CA GLY A 345 -1.20 -113.85 50.26
C GLY A 345 0.01 -113.65 49.34
N ILE A 346 0.47 -112.42 49.15
CA ILE A 346 1.63 -112.08 48.34
C ILE A 346 2.81 -111.84 49.28
N GLY A 347 3.92 -112.51 49.02
CA GLY A 347 5.11 -112.41 49.85
C GLY A 347 5.77 -111.04 49.71
N LEU A 348 6.47 -110.61 50.76
CA LEU A 348 7.23 -109.37 50.73
C LEU A 348 8.72 -109.66 50.81
N MET A 349 9.47 -109.12 49.85
CA MET A 349 10.93 -109.03 49.90
C MET A 349 11.35 -107.57 50.01
N LYS A 350 12.46 -107.35 50.73
CA LYS A 350 13.19 -106.09 50.78
C LYS A 350 14.69 -106.38 50.60
N GLY A 351 15.53 -105.36 50.50
CA GLY A 351 16.98 -105.54 50.33
C GLY A 351 17.62 -106.42 51.41
N GLU A 352 17.02 -106.50 52.61
CA GLU A 352 17.49 -107.34 53.71
C GLU A 352 17.08 -108.82 53.59
N GLY A 353 16.22 -109.18 52.64
CA GLY A 353 15.72 -110.53 52.40
C GLY A 353 14.19 -110.63 52.43
N GLU A 354 13.68 -111.85 52.66
CA GLU A 354 12.24 -112.06 52.81
C GLU A 354 11.74 -111.57 54.18
N ILE A 355 10.69 -110.76 54.15
CA ILE A 355 10.01 -110.30 55.37
C ILE A 355 8.92 -111.29 55.77
N PHE A 356 8.09 -111.73 54.82
CA PHE A 356 7.16 -112.84 55.01
C PHE A 356 6.90 -113.58 53.70
N PRO A 357 6.65 -114.90 53.75
CA PRO A 357 6.45 -115.73 52.59
C PRO A 357 5.05 -115.53 51.96
N PRO A 358 4.88 -115.90 50.68
CA PRO A 358 3.62 -115.84 49.98
C PRO A 358 2.77 -117.07 50.30
N GLY A 359 1.48 -116.96 50.00
CA GLY A 359 0.63 -118.12 49.76
C GLY A 359 0.97 -118.77 48.41
N LEU A 360 0.56 -120.03 48.25
CA LEU A 360 0.68 -120.75 47.00
C LEU A 360 -0.50 -120.44 46.08
N ILE A 361 -0.23 -120.13 44.81
CA ILE A 361 -1.28 -120.03 43.79
C ILE A 361 -1.13 -121.22 42.85
N SER A 362 -2.10 -122.14 42.87
CA SER A 362 -1.98 -123.45 42.20
C SER A 362 -2.86 -123.65 40.97
N GLU A 363 -3.80 -122.76 40.65
CA GLU A 363 -4.65 -122.80 39.44
C GLU A 363 -5.08 -121.40 38.99
#